data_AF-A0A955P173-F1
#
_entry.id   AF-A0A955P173-F1
#
_cell.length_a   1.000
_cell.length_b   1.000
_cell.length_c   1.000
_cell.angle_alpha   90.00
_cell.angle_beta   90.00
_cell.angle_gamma   90.00
#
_symmetry.space_group_name_H-M   'P 1'
#
loop_
_entity.id
_entity.type
_entity.pdbx_description
1 polymer ?
#
loop_
_entity_poly.entity_id
_entity_poly.type
_entity_poly.pdbx_seq_one_letter_code
_entity_poly.pdbx_strand_id
1 'polypeptide(L)'
;MAQKTLALHFSVMLPLLTLTSSYISWADPPPTINIQGTLQDSQGDPLTGVRDYRVRFFDSETEGSSIVEVSGTTTLTSSGRFSLAVDPPEAALDAAEMWYELAIDEDGDGVDPNDVFPERVKVHSVPFALRAQDAETVGGMAASEFATTDALSSGLADKADLDHHHNAEYWSIEGNPGGEGRVLGTTDDQSFQIIVGGTRTLLFAPKPSSPNIVGGYWGNEILTETYGSVIAGGGSPDHINSVTGNYSFIGGGNGNVAGGSGATVSGGFKNTARAETSTVSGGWSNSARGYSSTVGGG
;
A
#
# COMPACT_ATOMS: atom_id res chain seq x y z
N MET A 1 -36.79 -22.76 -54.26
CA MET A 1 -36.07 -24.06 -54.20
C MET A 1 -34.93 -23.88 -53.21
N ALA A 2 -34.74 -24.86 -52.31
CA ALA A 2 -33.78 -25.01 -51.19
C ALA A 2 -32.60 -24.00 -51.10
N GLN A 3 -32.21 -23.52 -49.92
CA GLN A 3 -31.65 -24.40 -48.88
C GLN A 3 -31.69 -23.72 -47.50
N LYS A 4 -32.37 -24.39 -46.55
CA LYS A 4 -32.23 -24.18 -45.11
C LYS A 4 -30.96 -24.89 -44.65
N THR A 5 -30.13 -24.23 -43.85
CA THR A 5 -29.11 -24.92 -43.05
C THR A 5 -29.30 -24.52 -41.59
N LEU A 6 -29.55 -25.55 -40.79
CA LEU A 6 -29.76 -25.54 -39.35
C LEU A 6 -28.40 -25.73 -38.68
N ALA A 7 -28.02 -24.88 -37.73
CA ALA A 7 -26.93 -25.16 -36.80
C ALA A 7 -27.45 -24.94 -35.37
N LEU A 8 -27.48 -26.03 -34.61
CA LEU A 8 -27.97 -26.09 -33.24
C LEU A 8 -26.79 -26.02 -32.26
N HIS A 9 -26.77 -24.93 -31.48
CA HIS A 9 -26.32 -24.72 -30.09
C HIS A 9 -25.35 -25.69 -29.39
N PHE A 10 -24.34 -25.12 -28.72
CA PHE A 10 -23.98 -25.51 -27.36
C PHE A 10 -23.75 -24.27 -26.48
N SER A 11 -24.48 -24.23 -25.37
CA SER A 11 -24.54 -23.16 -24.37
C SER A 11 -23.75 -23.58 -23.14
N VAL A 12 -22.93 -22.69 -22.58
CA VAL A 12 -22.48 -22.75 -21.18
C VAL A 12 -22.67 -21.36 -20.60
N MET A 13 -23.87 -21.10 -20.08
CA MET A 13 -24.18 -19.95 -19.23
C MET A 13 -23.91 -20.35 -17.78
N LEU A 14 -22.88 -19.74 -17.17
CA LEU A 14 -22.62 -19.85 -15.74
C LEU A 14 -23.58 -18.91 -14.98
N PRO A 15 -24.25 -19.34 -13.89
CA PRO A 15 -25.19 -18.48 -13.17
C PRO A 15 -24.41 -17.47 -12.31
N LEU A 16 -24.54 -16.19 -12.66
CA LEU A 16 -24.08 -15.09 -11.82
C LEU A 16 -25.05 -14.94 -10.64
N LEU A 17 -24.64 -15.43 -9.47
CA LEU A 17 -25.35 -15.29 -8.22
C LEU A 17 -25.27 -13.81 -7.77
N THR A 18 -26.23 -12.99 -8.19
CA THR A 18 -26.35 -11.61 -7.71
C THR A 18 -26.96 -11.61 -6.31
N LEU A 19 -26.14 -11.39 -5.28
CA LEU A 19 -26.63 -10.90 -4.00
C LEU A 19 -27.27 -9.53 -4.26
N THR A 20 -28.59 -9.47 -4.29
CA THR A 20 -29.29 -8.19 -4.20
C THR A 20 -29.16 -7.73 -2.76
N SER A 21 -28.19 -6.85 -2.49
CA SER A 21 -28.24 -5.99 -1.32
C SER A 21 -29.55 -5.20 -1.41
N SER A 22 -30.55 -5.63 -0.63
CA SER A 22 -31.73 -4.83 -0.37
C SER A 22 -31.28 -3.58 0.37
N TYR A 23 -31.14 -2.48 -0.37
CA TYR A 23 -30.97 -1.17 0.22
C TYR A 23 -32.19 -0.90 1.09
N ILE A 24 -31.96 -0.81 2.41
CA ILE A 24 -32.89 -0.13 3.29
C ILE A 24 -32.80 1.34 2.87
N SER A 25 -33.72 1.81 2.04
CA SER A 25 -33.89 3.25 1.85
C SER A 25 -34.47 3.78 3.15
N TRP A 26 -33.62 4.35 3.99
CA TRP A 26 -34.11 5.26 5.01
C TRP A 26 -34.78 6.40 4.24
N ALA A 27 -36.08 6.61 4.48
CA ALA A 27 -36.73 7.79 3.94
C ALA A 27 -36.03 8.99 4.57
N ASP A 28 -35.44 9.84 3.72
CA ASP A 28 -34.82 11.07 4.21
C ASP A 28 -35.87 11.85 5.01
N PRO A 29 -35.51 12.36 6.20
CA PRO A 29 -36.43 13.20 6.95
C PRO A 29 -36.84 14.37 6.03
N PRO A 30 -38.14 14.67 5.90
CA PRO A 30 -38.60 15.68 4.96
C PRO A 30 -37.94 17.03 5.29
N PRO A 31 -37.39 17.76 4.30
CA PRO A 31 -36.66 19.03 4.49
C PRO A 31 -37.57 20.20 4.89
N THR A 32 -38.79 19.93 5.35
CA THR A 32 -39.82 20.92 5.63
C THR A 32 -39.65 21.59 6.99
N ILE A 33 -39.86 22.90 7.05
CA ILE A 33 -40.14 23.60 8.31
C ILE A 33 -41.63 23.50 8.63
N ASN A 34 -41.94 23.33 9.91
CA ASN A 34 -43.31 23.38 10.41
C ASN A 34 -43.57 24.73 11.06
N ILE A 35 -44.51 25.50 10.51
CA ILE A 35 -44.97 26.79 11.06
C ILE A 35 -46.36 26.57 11.65
N GLN A 36 -46.49 26.79 12.96
CA GLN A 36 -47.74 26.59 13.69
C GLN A 36 -48.08 27.83 14.50
N GLY A 37 -49.37 28.14 14.57
CA GLY A 37 -49.85 29.27 15.31
C GLY A 37 -51.36 29.26 15.47
N THR A 38 -51.87 30.33 16.06
CA THR A 38 -53.29 30.65 16.16
C THR A 38 -53.54 31.99 15.52
N LEU A 39 -54.54 32.08 14.65
CA LEU A 39 -54.99 33.35 14.07
C LEU A 39 -56.28 33.80 14.77
N GLN A 40 -56.32 35.07 15.15
CA GLN A 40 -57.44 35.71 15.83
C GLN A 40 -57.73 37.04 15.16
N ASP A 41 -58.97 37.48 15.20
CA ASP A 41 -59.33 38.83 14.76
C ASP A 41 -58.89 39.90 15.79
N SER A 42 -59.13 41.17 15.45
CA SER A 42 -58.79 42.31 16.31
C SER A 42 -59.52 42.33 17.66
N GLN A 43 -60.56 41.50 17.83
CA GLN A 43 -61.36 41.33 19.03
C GLN A 43 -60.90 40.12 19.87
N GLY A 44 -59.95 39.33 19.34
CA GLY A 44 -59.40 38.13 19.98
C GLY A 44 -60.20 36.86 19.68
N ASP A 45 -61.20 36.91 18.80
CA ASP A 45 -61.98 35.75 18.40
C ASP A 45 -61.22 34.93 17.33
N PRO A 46 -61.23 33.59 17.42
CA PRO A 46 -60.46 32.76 16.49
C PRO A 46 -61.03 32.82 15.07
N LEU A 47 -60.15 33.09 14.10
CA LEU A 47 -60.50 32.95 12.68
C LEU A 47 -60.57 31.48 12.29
N THR A 48 -61.50 31.09 11.42
CA THR A 48 -61.71 29.69 11.02
C THR A 48 -61.84 29.57 9.49
N GLY A 49 -61.74 28.34 8.98
CA GLY A 49 -61.92 28.06 7.55
C GLY A 49 -60.62 28.10 6.74
N VAL A 50 -60.76 28.08 5.42
CA VAL A 50 -59.62 28.08 4.49
C VAL A 50 -59.12 29.51 4.33
N ARG A 51 -57.81 29.73 4.49
CA ARG A 51 -57.12 31.02 4.35
C ARG A 51 -55.93 30.90 3.43
N ASP A 52 -55.70 31.92 2.62
CA ASP A 52 -54.48 32.04 1.85
C ASP A 52 -53.31 32.43 2.79
N TYR A 53 -52.13 31.91 2.51
CA TYR A 53 -50.92 32.26 3.22
C TYR A 53 -49.78 32.54 2.25
N ARG A 54 -48.81 33.32 2.73
CA ARG A 54 -47.54 33.58 2.06
C ARG A 54 -46.41 33.47 3.08
N VAL A 55 -45.35 32.76 2.70
CA VAL A 55 -44.10 32.70 3.45
C VAL A 55 -42.98 33.22 2.56
N ARG A 56 -42.25 34.22 3.07
CA ARG A 56 -41.05 34.76 2.40
C ARG A 56 -39.82 34.44 3.21
N PHE A 57 -38.77 33.99 2.53
CA PHE A 57 -37.49 33.66 3.15
C PHE A 57 -36.45 34.75 2.94
N PHE A 58 -35.64 34.97 3.96
CA PHE A 58 -34.59 35.99 4.03
C PHE A 58 -33.32 35.43 4.65
N ASP A 59 -32.19 35.98 4.25
CA ASP A 59 -30.84 35.71 4.80
C ASP A 59 -30.50 36.61 6.00
N SER A 60 -31.39 37.52 6.39
CA SER A 60 -31.20 38.44 7.52
C SER A 60 -32.51 38.84 8.21
N GLU A 61 -32.38 39.40 9.43
CA GLU A 61 -33.49 39.82 10.29
C GLU A 61 -34.25 41.05 9.77
N THR A 62 -33.56 42.03 9.19
CA THR A 62 -34.15 43.35 8.87
C THR A 62 -33.81 43.89 7.48
N GLU A 63 -32.64 43.59 6.92
CA GLU A 63 -32.21 44.03 5.58
C GLU A 63 -31.83 42.83 4.71
N GLY A 64 -32.74 42.37 3.86
CA GLY A 64 -32.49 41.20 3.01
C GLY A 64 -33.34 41.26 1.74
N SER A 65 -32.76 40.83 0.62
CA SER A 65 -33.54 40.62 -0.60
C SER A 65 -34.41 39.37 -0.41
N SER A 66 -35.67 39.41 -0.84
CA SER A 66 -36.53 38.23 -0.82
C SER A 66 -35.92 37.14 -1.71
N ILE A 67 -35.65 35.96 -1.14
CA ILE A 67 -34.96 34.90 -1.87
C ILE A 67 -35.98 34.07 -2.68
N VAL A 68 -37.06 33.62 -2.03
CA VAL A 68 -38.21 32.91 -2.64
C VAL A 68 -39.48 33.15 -1.82
N GLU A 69 -40.62 33.15 -2.49
CA GLU A 69 -41.96 33.23 -1.91
C GLU A 69 -42.70 31.89 -2.10
N VAL A 70 -43.27 31.37 -1.01
CA VAL A 70 -44.15 30.20 -1.03
C VAL A 70 -45.55 30.64 -0.62
N SER A 71 -46.53 30.41 -1.49
CA SER A 71 -47.93 30.72 -1.22
C SER A 71 -48.79 29.46 -1.29
N GLY A 72 -49.86 29.42 -0.51
CA GLY A 72 -50.83 28.33 -0.57
C GLY A 72 -52.03 28.61 0.31
N THR A 73 -52.84 27.57 0.55
CA THR A 73 -53.99 27.64 1.45
C THR A 73 -53.74 26.81 2.70
N THR A 74 -54.22 27.28 3.85
CA THR A 74 -54.27 26.52 5.10
C THR A 74 -55.69 26.49 5.65
N THR A 75 -56.06 25.44 6.38
CA THR A 75 -57.37 25.36 7.04
C THR A 75 -57.19 25.61 8.54
N LEU A 76 -57.83 26.65 9.05
CA LEU A 76 -57.83 26.97 10.47
C LEU A 76 -58.89 26.12 11.18
N THR A 77 -58.51 25.55 12.32
CA THR A 77 -59.44 24.82 13.19
C THR A 77 -60.48 25.75 13.80
N SER A 78 -61.50 25.20 14.46
CA SER A 78 -62.47 25.97 15.25
C SER A 78 -61.86 26.78 16.40
N SER A 79 -60.57 26.58 16.70
CA SER A 79 -59.78 27.34 17.68
C SER A 79 -58.74 28.24 17.03
N GLY A 80 -58.84 28.48 15.72
CA GLY A 80 -57.94 29.34 14.96
C GLY A 80 -56.54 28.77 14.72
N ARG A 81 -56.32 27.49 15.01
CA ARG A 81 -55.00 26.87 14.85
C ARG A 81 -54.72 26.54 13.40
N PHE A 82 -53.49 26.80 12.96
CA PHE A 82 -52.97 26.39 11.67
C PHE A 82 -51.65 25.61 11.83
N SER A 83 -51.33 24.79 10.82
CA SER A 83 -50.04 24.09 10.72
C SER A 83 -49.63 24.05 9.25
N LEU A 84 -48.55 24.75 8.90
CA LEU A 84 -47.98 24.82 7.56
C LEU A 84 -46.73 23.94 7.53
N ALA A 85 -46.65 23.04 6.55
CA ALA A 85 -45.40 22.39 6.19
C ALA A 85 -44.86 23.12 4.96
N VAL A 86 -43.73 23.80 5.13
CA VAL A 86 -43.12 24.62 4.07
C VAL A 86 -41.75 24.07 3.75
N ASP A 87 -41.48 23.83 2.48
CA ASP A 87 -40.17 23.43 2.00
C ASP A 87 -39.30 24.68 1.77
N PRO A 88 -38.19 24.86 2.52
CA PRO A 88 -37.29 25.98 2.28
C PRO A 88 -36.61 25.85 0.91
N PRO A 89 -36.42 26.95 0.17
CA PRO A 89 -35.73 26.90 -1.11
C PRO A 89 -34.24 26.57 -0.92
N GLU A 90 -33.63 25.90 -1.90
CA GLU A 90 -32.20 25.52 -1.89
C GLU A 90 -31.27 26.71 -1.56
N ALA A 91 -31.54 27.88 -2.14
CA ALA A 91 -30.76 29.10 -1.88
C ALA A 91 -30.81 29.58 -0.42
N ALA A 92 -31.89 29.29 0.32
CA ALA A 92 -31.98 29.62 1.74
C ALA A 92 -31.31 28.56 2.63
N LEU A 93 -31.13 27.33 2.13
CA LEU A 93 -30.32 26.28 2.78
C LEU A 93 -28.82 26.59 2.73
N ASP A 94 -28.38 27.34 1.72
CA ASP A 94 -26.98 27.78 1.56
C ASP A 94 -26.63 29.04 2.37
N ALA A 95 -27.62 29.78 2.88
CA ALA A 95 -27.40 31.02 3.62
C ALA A 95 -26.82 30.74 5.02
N ALA A 96 -25.98 31.64 5.52
CA ALA A 96 -25.39 31.52 6.87
C ALA A 96 -26.46 31.61 7.99
N GLU A 97 -27.55 32.32 7.73
CA GLU A 97 -28.73 32.40 8.58
C GLU A 97 -29.99 32.38 7.69
N MET A 98 -31.11 31.92 8.25
CA MET A 98 -32.40 31.90 7.55
C MET A 98 -33.51 32.43 8.46
N TRP A 99 -34.31 33.33 7.90
CA TRP A 99 -35.45 33.99 8.54
C TRP A 99 -36.68 33.87 7.65
N TYR A 100 -37.87 33.74 8.23
CA TYR A 100 -39.13 33.79 7.48
C TYR A 100 -40.06 34.90 7.94
N GLU A 101 -40.79 35.49 6.99
CA GLU A 101 -41.95 36.36 7.21
C GLU A 101 -43.20 35.59 6.81
N LEU A 102 -44.19 35.58 7.69
CA LEU A 102 -45.48 34.94 7.48
C LEU A 102 -46.53 36.02 7.20
N ALA A 103 -47.41 35.76 6.24
CA ALA A 103 -48.66 36.46 6.09
C ALA A 103 -49.79 35.45 5.92
N ILE A 104 -50.93 35.65 6.60
CA ILE A 104 -52.13 34.83 6.47
C ILE A 104 -53.32 35.77 6.32
N ASP A 105 -54.09 35.57 5.27
CA ASP A 105 -55.28 36.35 4.93
C ASP A 105 -56.30 36.35 6.09
N GLU A 106 -56.53 37.51 6.69
CA GLU A 106 -57.45 37.69 7.82
C GLU A 106 -58.90 37.99 7.37
N ASP A 107 -59.07 38.82 6.34
CA ASP A 107 -60.38 39.38 5.96
C ASP A 107 -61.05 38.69 4.76
N GLY A 108 -60.33 37.78 4.10
CA GLY A 108 -60.81 36.95 3.00
C GLY A 108 -60.69 37.61 1.63
N ASP A 109 -59.91 38.69 1.49
CA ASP A 109 -59.69 39.37 0.21
C ASP A 109 -58.38 38.97 -0.49
N GLY A 110 -57.63 38.07 0.14
CA GLY A 110 -56.36 37.52 -0.32
C GLY A 110 -55.18 38.17 0.40
N VAL A 111 -53.98 37.57 0.30
CA VAL A 111 -52.85 38.03 1.11
C VAL A 111 -52.38 39.42 0.69
N ASP A 112 -52.51 40.39 1.59
CA ASP A 112 -52.18 41.80 1.38
C ASP A 112 -51.08 42.29 2.37
N PRO A 113 -50.71 43.60 2.37
CA PRO A 113 -49.75 44.15 3.32
C PRO A 113 -50.22 44.23 4.78
N ASN A 114 -51.52 44.19 5.05
CA ASN A 114 -52.10 44.20 6.39
C ASN A 114 -52.05 42.81 7.05
N ASP A 115 -52.01 41.73 6.26
CA ASP A 115 -51.89 40.34 6.74
C ASP A 115 -50.48 39.95 7.23
N VAL A 116 -49.51 40.85 7.09
CA VAL A 116 -48.10 40.55 7.35
C VAL A 116 -47.81 40.59 8.85
N PHE A 117 -47.32 39.47 9.38
CA PHE A 117 -46.85 39.41 10.75
C PHE A 117 -45.62 40.31 10.92
N PRO A 118 -45.57 41.17 11.95
CA PRO A 118 -44.60 42.26 12.04
C PRO A 118 -43.16 41.82 12.31
N GLU A 119 -42.95 40.59 12.79
CA GLU A 119 -41.63 40.08 13.16
C GLU A 119 -41.24 38.87 12.28
N ARG A 120 -40.02 38.91 11.75
CA ARG A 120 -39.41 37.74 11.10
C ARG A 120 -38.98 36.73 12.17
N VAL A 121 -39.15 35.46 11.86
CA VAL A 121 -38.79 34.37 12.77
C VAL A 121 -37.56 33.65 12.24
N LYS A 122 -36.53 33.52 13.09
CA LYS A 122 -35.30 32.79 12.77
C LYS A 122 -35.56 31.30 12.71
N VAL A 123 -35.07 30.64 11.66
CA VAL A 123 -35.13 29.18 11.53
C VAL A 123 -33.87 28.56 12.13
N HIS A 124 -34.04 27.79 13.20
CA HIS A 124 -32.91 27.32 14.01
C HIS A 124 -32.43 25.90 13.72
N SER A 125 -33.28 24.97 13.28
CA SER A 125 -33.04 23.56 13.67
C SER A 125 -33.23 22.45 12.63
N VAL A 126 -33.73 22.68 11.41
CA VAL A 126 -34.01 21.53 10.51
C VAL A 126 -33.31 21.58 9.14
N PRO A 127 -33.11 22.73 8.47
CA PRO A 127 -32.36 22.72 7.21
C PRO A 127 -30.83 22.74 7.41
N PHE A 128 -30.34 23.34 8.49
CA PHE A 128 -28.90 23.45 8.77
C PHE A 128 -28.23 22.13 9.16
N ALA A 129 -29.01 21.14 9.63
CA ALA A 129 -28.48 19.85 10.04
C ALA A 129 -28.14 18.93 8.86
N LEU A 130 -28.71 19.17 7.66
CA LEU A 130 -28.43 18.38 6.44
C LEU A 130 -26.97 18.55 5.97
N ARG A 131 -26.35 19.71 6.15
CA ARG A 131 -24.93 19.93 5.78
C ARG A 131 -23.91 19.54 6.84
N ALA A 132 -24.33 19.14 8.05
CA ALA A 132 -23.42 18.45 8.96
C ALA A 132 -23.06 17.04 8.46
N GLN A 133 -23.68 16.58 7.36
CA GLN A 133 -23.28 15.41 6.60
C GLN A 133 -22.00 15.64 5.78
N ASP A 134 -21.69 16.89 5.40
CA ASP A 134 -20.49 17.29 4.64
C ASP A 134 -19.26 17.57 5.55
N ALA A 135 -19.10 16.80 6.63
CA ALA A 135 -17.79 16.59 7.25
C ALA A 135 -16.90 15.66 6.39
N GLU A 136 -17.15 15.60 5.08
CA GLU A 136 -16.52 14.68 4.12
C GLU A 136 -15.11 15.11 3.68
N THR A 137 -14.68 16.32 4.07
CA THR A 137 -13.34 16.80 3.73
C THR A 137 -12.56 17.26 4.96
N VAL A 138 -11.30 16.83 5.03
CA VAL A 138 -10.31 17.35 5.98
C VAL A 138 -9.36 18.23 5.17
N GLY A 139 -9.46 19.55 5.34
CA GLY A 139 -8.65 20.51 4.55
C GLY A 139 -9.02 20.58 3.07
N GLY A 140 -10.27 20.26 2.70
CA GLY A 140 -10.74 20.30 1.30
C GLY A 140 -10.42 19.07 0.47
N MET A 141 -9.84 18.03 1.07
CA MET A 141 -9.59 16.74 0.43
C MET A 141 -10.62 15.70 0.87
N ALA A 142 -11.18 14.95 -0.08
CA ALA A 142 -12.16 13.90 0.21
C ALA A 142 -11.50 12.71 0.92
N ALA A 143 -12.25 11.97 1.73
CA ALA A 143 -11.73 10.78 2.44
C ALA A 143 -11.10 9.73 1.49
N SER A 144 -11.59 9.62 0.25
CA SER A 144 -11.02 8.75 -0.78
C SER A 144 -9.66 9.18 -1.30
N GLU A 145 -9.28 10.44 -1.11
CA GLU A 145 -7.98 10.99 -1.48
C GLU A 145 -6.91 10.73 -0.41
N PHE A 146 -7.32 10.47 0.83
CA PHE A 146 -6.43 10.01 1.91
C PHE A 146 -6.22 8.51 1.80
N ALA A 147 -5.42 8.09 0.80
CA ALA A 147 -4.92 6.72 0.59
C ALA A 147 -5.98 5.62 0.73
N THR A 148 -6.36 4.99 -0.40
CA THR A 148 -7.24 3.81 -0.38
C THR A 148 -6.72 2.77 0.62
N THR A 149 -7.61 2.00 1.24
CA THR A 149 -7.24 0.85 2.08
C THR A 149 -6.27 -0.08 1.35
N ASP A 150 -6.33 -0.12 0.01
CA ASP A 150 -5.42 -0.87 -0.85
C ASP A 150 -4.02 -0.25 -0.88
N ALA A 151 -3.89 1.07 -1.01
CA ALA A 151 -2.61 1.77 -0.96
C ALA A 151 -1.98 1.70 0.44
N LEU A 152 -2.80 1.75 1.49
CA LEU A 152 -2.35 1.58 2.87
C LEU A 152 -1.95 0.12 3.14
N SER A 153 -2.76 -0.85 2.72
CA SER A 153 -2.45 -2.28 2.92
C SER A 153 -1.25 -2.74 2.10
N SER A 154 -1.06 -2.27 0.87
CA SER A 154 0.14 -2.55 0.08
C SER A 154 1.38 -1.91 0.71
N GLY A 155 1.27 -0.64 1.13
CA GLY A 155 2.40 0.08 1.73
C GLY A 155 2.78 -0.43 3.13
N LEU A 156 1.81 -0.91 3.92
CA LEU A 156 2.09 -1.56 5.20
C LEU A 156 2.50 -3.02 5.04
N ALA A 157 1.99 -3.78 4.08
CA ALA A 157 2.48 -5.14 3.83
C ALA A 157 3.96 -5.13 3.43
N ASP A 158 4.35 -4.20 2.54
CA ASP A 158 5.73 -4.07 2.04
C ASP A 158 6.70 -3.49 3.09
N LYS A 159 6.18 -2.86 4.16
CA LYS A 159 7.00 -2.31 5.27
C LYS A 159 6.92 -3.07 6.58
N ALA A 160 5.87 -3.85 6.80
CA ALA A 160 5.73 -4.74 7.96
C ALA A 160 6.47 -6.06 7.73
N ASP A 161 6.79 -6.38 6.47
CA ASP A 161 7.73 -7.44 6.16
C ASP A 161 9.16 -6.94 6.36
N LEU A 162 9.66 -7.14 7.59
CA LEU A 162 11.07 -6.98 7.91
C LEU A 162 11.92 -8.11 7.30
N ASP A 163 11.30 -9.08 6.62
CA ASP A 163 11.96 -9.87 5.59
C ASP A 163 11.66 -9.23 4.23
N HIS A 164 12.65 -8.53 3.68
CA HIS A 164 12.67 -8.52 2.22
C HIS A 164 12.97 -9.97 1.83
N HIS A 165 12.27 -10.52 0.82
CA HIS A 165 12.70 -11.63 -0.06
C HIS A 165 11.78 -12.87 -0.15
N HIS A 166 10.47 -12.68 -0.29
CA HIS A 166 9.58 -13.72 -0.85
C HIS A 166 9.23 -13.55 -2.34
N ASN A 167 9.85 -12.62 -3.07
CA ASN A 167 9.77 -12.59 -4.53
C ASN A 167 10.91 -13.42 -5.15
N ALA A 168 10.71 -13.92 -6.37
CA ALA A 168 11.65 -14.81 -7.03
C ALA A 168 12.98 -14.13 -7.48
N GLU A 169 13.23 -12.89 -7.08
CA GLU A 169 14.37 -12.08 -7.52
C GLU A 169 15.53 -12.11 -6.51
N TYR A 170 15.30 -12.56 -5.28
CA TYR A 170 16.31 -12.59 -4.22
C TYR A 170 16.52 -13.99 -3.63
N TRP A 171 17.64 -14.20 -2.93
CA TRP A 171 17.93 -15.46 -2.24
C TRP A 171 17.36 -15.46 -0.82
N SER A 172 16.37 -16.32 -0.56
CA SER A 172 15.77 -16.47 0.76
C SER A 172 16.74 -17.12 1.76
N ILE A 173 16.65 -16.73 3.04
CA ILE A 173 17.36 -17.37 4.15
C ILE A 173 16.88 -18.81 4.41
N GLU A 174 15.68 -19.14 3.97
CA GLU A 174 15.13 -20.51 3.97
C GLU A 174 15.51 -21.29 2.71
N GLY A 175 16.19 -20.62 1.77
CA GLY A 175 16.58 -21.14 0.46
C GLY A 175 15.50 -20.94 -0.60
N ASN A 176 15.93 -20.96 -1.86
CA ASN A 176 15.04 -20.86 -3.01
C ASN A 176 14.81 -22.23 -3.66
N PRO A 177 13.61 -22.50 -4.21
CA PRO A 177 13.41 -23.63 -5.11
C PRO A 177 14.41 -23.58 -6.27
N GLY A 178 15.00 -24.72 -6.61
CA GLY A 178 15.92 -24.83 -7.74
C GLY A 178 15.21 -24.59 -9.09
N GLY A 179 15.96 -24.12 -10.08
CA GLY A 179 15.49 -23.89 -11.46
C GLY A 179 16.62 -23.33 -12.34
N GLU A 180 16.46 -23.42 -13.65
CA GLU A 180 17.44 -22.83 -14.59
C GLU A 180 17.57 -21.32 -14.38
N GLY A 181 18.81 -20.80 -14.47
CA GLY A 181 19.08 -19.36 -14.39
C GLY A 181 19.12 -18.75 -12.98
N ARG A 182 19.00 -19.55 -11.90
CA ARG A 182 19.19 -19.05 -10.53
C ARG A 182 20.67 -18.99 -10.17
N VAL A 183 21.11 -17.86 -9.61
CA VAL A 183 22.51 -17.60 -9.26
C VAL A 183 22.62 -17.14 -7.81
N LEU A 184 23.61 -17.67 -7.09
CA LEU A 184 24.13 -17.11 -5.85
C LEU A 184 25.56 -16.60 -6.15
N GLY A 185 25.74 -15.29 -6.24
CA GLY A 185 27.02 -14.70 -6.60
C GLY A 185 26.92 -13.28 -7.13
N THR A 186 28.00 -12.81 -7.75
CA THR A 186 28.07 -11.53 -8.46
C THR A 186 28.00 -11.75 -9.98
N THR A 187 27.59 -10.73 -10.73
CA THR A 187 27.49 -10.77 -12.20
C THR A 187 28.63 -10.02 -12.92
N ASP A 188 29.56 -9.46 -12.14
CA ASP A 188 30.76 -8.75 -12.61
C ASP A 188 32.03 -9.57 -12.35
N ASP A 189 33.18 -9.10 -12.84
CA ASP A 189 34.50 -9.72 -12.62
C ASP A 189 35.07 -9.46 -11.22
N GLN A 190 34.21 -9.23 -10.21
CA GLN A 190 34.62 -9.10 -8.81
C GLN A 190 34.54 -10.44 -8.07
N SER A 191 35.28 -10.54 -6.98
CA SER A 191 35.29 -11.77 -6.18
C SER A 191 34.04 -11.89 -5.30
N PHE A 192 33.45 -13.09 -5.26
CA PHE A 192 32.35 -13.42 -4.34
C PHE A 192 32.90 -14.01 -3.04
N GLN A 193 32.42 -13.51 -1.89
CA GLN A 193 32.91 -13.90 -0.57
C GLN A 193 31.79 -14.44 0.32
N ILE A 194 32.09 -15.52 1.05
CA ILE A 194 31.29 -15.98 2.19
C ILE A 194 31.96 -15.46 3.46
N ILE A 195 31.20 -14.76 4.28
CA ILE A 195 31.65 -14.10 5.51
C ILE A 195 30.84 -14.62 6.70
N VAL A 196 31.52 -15.01 7.78
CA VAL A 196 30.90 -15.45 9.04
C VAL A 196 31.49 -14.64 10.18
N GLY A 197 30.65 -13.99 10.99
CA GLY A 197 31.11 -13.15 12.11
C GLY A 197 32.04 -12.01 11.68
N GLY A 198 31.84 -11.46 10.48
CA GLY A 198 32.69 -10.42 9.91
C GLY A 198 34.02 -10.90 9.32
N THR A 199 34.30 -12.22 9.34
CA THR A 199 35.53 -12.80 8.79
C THR A 199 35.24 -13.56 7.50
N ARG A 200 36.03 -13.33 6.44
CA ARG A 200 35.97 -14.11 5.20
C ARG A 200 36.37 -15.57 5.46
N THR A 201 35.46 -16.50 5.17
CA THR A 201 35.69 -17.94 5.32
C THR A 201 35.89 -18.66 3.99
N LEU A 202 35.32 -18.13 2.90
CA LEU A 202 35.49 -18.63 1.54
C LEU A 202 35.52 -17.48 0.54
N LEU A 203 36.40 -17.57 -0.45
CA LEU A 203 36.54 -16.62 -1.56
C LEU A 203 36.48 -17.38 -2.88
N PHE A 204 35.63 -16.91 -3.80
CA PHE A 204 35.65 -17.28 -5.21
C PHE A 204 36.23 -16.10 -5.99
N ALA A 205 37.45 -16.27 -6.49
CA ALA A 205 38.19 -15.22 -7.19
C ALA A 205 38.14 -15.48 -8.70
N PRO A 206 37.47 -14.63 -9.50
CA PRO A 206 37.36 -14.83 -10.93
C PRO A 206 38.73 -14.68 -11.62
N LYS A 207 38.90 -15.43 -12.72
CA LYS A 207 40.05 -15.36 -13.63
C LYS A 207 39.57 -15.63 -15.06
N PRO A 208 40.31 -15.18 -16.09
CA PRO A 208 39.88 -15.32 -17.48
C PRO A 208 39.58 -16.75 -17.95
N SER A 209 40.25 -17.76 -17.37
CA SER A 209 40.14 -19.17 -17.80
C SER A 209 39.51 -20.08 -16.74
N SER A 210 39.91 -19.96 -15.47
CA SER A 210 39.40 -20.80 -14.38
C SER A 210 39.55 -20.09 -13.03
N PRO A 211 38.48 -19.94 -12.24
CA PRO A 211 38.53 -19.20 -10.99
C PRO A 211 39.43 -19.89 -9.96
N ASN A 212 39.89 -19.09 -8.99
CA ASN A 212 40.54 -19.61 -7.79
C ASN A 212 39.54 -19.72 -6.65
N ILE A 213 39.72 -20.72 -5.79
CA ILE A 213 38.89 -20.90 -4.59
C ILE A 213 39.79 -20.89 -3.36
N VAL A 214 39.49 -20.03 -2.38
CA VAL A 214 40.29 -19.88 -1.15
C VAL A 214 39.41 -20.00 0.08
N GLY A 215 39.51 -21.12 0.77
CA GLY A 215 38.87 -21.38 2.05
C GLY A 215 39.78 -21.16 3.25
N GLY A 216 39.19 -21.10 4.44
CA GLY A 216 39.89 -21.10 5.72
C GLY A 216 40.33 -19.71 6.17
N TYR A 217 41.52 -19.62 6.78
CA TYR A 217 42.06 -18.35 7.26
C TYR A 217 42.15 -17.33 6.12
N TRP A 218 41.66 -16.11 6.36
CA TRP A 218 41.58 -15.06 5.35
C TRP A 218 42.94 -14.63 4.78
N GLY A 219 44.04 -14.92 5.49
CA GLY A 219 45.39 -14.69 4.99
C GLY A 219 45.93 -15.79 4.08
N ASN A 220 45.19 -16.86 3.79
CA ASN A 220 45.60 -17.83 2.75
C ASN A 220 45.69 -17.12 1.39
N GLU A 221 46.72 -17.47 0.62
CA GLU A 221 47.09 -16.74 -0.59
C GLU A 221 47.15 -17.65 -1.81
N ILE A 222 46.54 -17.20 -2.89
CA ILE A 222 46.75 -17.74 -4.24
C ILE A 222 47.29 -16.58 -5.08
N LEU A 223 48.50 -16.72 -5.65
CA LEU A 223 49.17 -15.63 -6.37
C LEU A 223 48.31 -15.07 -7.50
N THR A 224 48.44 -13.76 -7.75
CA THR A 224 47.59 -13.01 -8.70
C THR A 224 47.58 -13.59 -10.11
N GLU A 225 48.70 -14.09 -10.62
CA GLU A 225 48.78 -14.64 -11.98
C GLU A 225 48.32 -16.10 -12.08
N THR A 226 47.99 -16.73 -10.95
CA THR A 226 47.53 -18.13 -10.94
C THR A 226 46.04 -18.23 -11.17
N TYR A 227 45.62 -19.34 -11.80
CA TYR A 227 44.23 -19.63 -12.11
C TYR A 227 43.94 -21.12 -11.97
N GLY A 228 42.66 -21.45 -11.72
CA GLY A 228 42.19 -22.82 -11.48
C GLY A 228 42.73 -23.48 -10.21
N SER A 229 43.27 -22.69 -9.28
CA SER A 229 43.92 -23.18 -8.06
C SER A 229 42.97 -23.15 -6.88
N VAL A 230 43.18 -24.08 -5.94
CA VAL A 230 42.29 -24.25 -4.78
C VAL A 230 43.09 -24.40 -3.49
N ILE A 231 42.74 -23.59 -2.50
CA ILE A 231 43.04 -23.86 -1.10
C ILE A 231 41.70 -24.19 -0.43
N ALA A 232 41.50 -25.44 -0.01
CA ALA A 232 40.21 -25.85 0.53
C ALA A 232 39.96 -25.28 1.95
N GLY A 233 41.01 -24.99 2.72
CA GLY A 233 40.88 -24.51 4.08
C GLY A 233 42.20 -24.37 4.84
N GLY A 234 42.11 -24.33 6.18
CA GLY A 234 43.26 -24.23 7.06
C GLY A 234 43.93 -22.85 7.06
N GLY A 235 45.21 -22.81 7.40
CA GLY A 235 45.97 -21.57 7.58
C GLY A 235 45.78 -20.93 8.95
N SER A 236 46.70 -20.05 9.32
CA SER A 236 46.64 -19.20 10.51
C SER A 236 47.52 -17.97 10.29
N PRO A 237 47.46 -16.94 11.15
CA PRO A 237 48.25 -15.71 11.00
C PRO A 237 49.75 -15.93 10.76
N ASP A 238 50.35 -16.92 11.42
CA ASP A 238 51.79 -17.20 11.32
C ASP A 238 52.14 -18.23 10.22
N HIS A 239 51.13 -18.86 9.63
CA HIS A 239 51.32 -20.05 8.79
C HIS A 239 50.21 -20.15 7.74
N ILE A 240 50.21 -19.18 6.85
CA ILE A 240 49.31 -19.16 5.70
C ILE A 240 49.60 -20.31 4.73
N ASN A 241 48.57 -20.84 4.10
CA ASN A 241 48.74 -21.71 2.94
C ASN A 241 48.90 -20.83 1.70
N SER A 242 49.83 -21.19 0.82
CA SER A 242 50.16 -20.40 -0.37
C SER A 242 50.21 -21.26 -1.63
N VAL A 243 49.47 -20.86 -2.66
CA VAL A 243 49.54 -21.47 -3.99
C VAL A 243 50.16 -20.48 -4.98
N THR A 244 51.22 -20.93 -5.66
CA THR A 244 51.94 -20.13 -6.66
C THR A 244 51.93 -20.74 -8.06
N GLY A 245 51.46 -21.98 -8.20
CA GLY A 245 51.31 -22.66 -9.49
C GLY A 245 49.86 -22.66 -10.00
N ASN A 246 49.69 -22.75 -11.32
CA ASN A 246 48.39 -22.91 -11.96
C ASN A 246 47.83 -24.32 -11.71
N TYR A 247 46.52 -24.43 -11.53
CA TYR A 247 45.82 -25.70 -11.28
C TYR A 247 46.32 -26.47 -10.04
N SER A 248 46.88 -25.76 -9.08
CA SER A 248 47.52 -26.36 -7.91
C SER A 248 46.56 -26.41 -6.73
N PHE A 249 46.78 -27.38 -5.85
CA PHE A 249 45.84 -27.73 -4.80
C PHE A 249 46.52 -27.80 -3.43
N ILE A 250 45.89 -27.17 -2.43
CA ILE A 250 46.16 -27.40 -1.02
C ILE A 250 44.86 -27.83 -0.34
N GLY A 251 44.82 -29.06 0.19
CA GLY A 251 43.63 -29.60 0.86
C GLY A 251 43.35 -29.00 2.24
N GLY A 252 44.35 -28.37 2.86
CA GLY A 252 44.22 -27.69 4.14
C GLY A 252 45.51 -27.71 4.93
N GLY A 253 45.42 -27.77 6.25
CA GLY A 253 46.60 -27.69 7.12
C GLY A 253 47.15 -26.28 7.23
N ASN A 254 48.42 -26.12 7.56
CA ASN A 254 48.97 -24.85 8.02
C ASN A 254 50.40 -24.64 7.50
N GLY A 255 50.65 -23.50 6.84
CA GLY A 255 51.97 -23.17 6.29
C GLY A 255 52.37 -23.97 5.04
N ASN A 256 51.42 -24.55 4.31
CA ASN A 256 51.72 -25.37 3.14
C ASN A 256 51.93 -24.53 1.87
N VAL A 257 52.78 -25.01 0.95
CA VAL A 257 53.09 -24.33 -0.31
C VAL A 257 52.96 -25.29 -1.49
N ALA A 258 52.09 -24.97 -2.44
CA ALA A 258 51.96 -25.68 -3.73
C ALA A 258 52.38 -24.74 -4.87
N GLY A 259 53.61 -24.89 -5.35
CA GLY A 259 54.26 -23.88 -6.20
C GLY A 259 54.53 -24.27 -7.65
N GLY A 260 54.59 -25.56 -7.99
CA GLY A 260 54.63 -25.99 -9.38
C GLY A 260 53.23 -26.02 -9.99
N SER A 261 53.09 -25.95 -11.31
CA SER A 261 51.78 -26.15 -11.95
C SER A 261 51.28 -27.58 -11.72
N GLY A 262 50.00 -27.73 -11.36
CA GLY A 262 49.42 -29.03 -11.01
C GLY A 262 50.00 -29.64 -9.72
N ALA A 263 50.74 -28.87 -8.92
CA ALA A 263 51.30 -29.35 -7.67
C ALA A 263 50.21 -29.57 -6.63
N THR A 264 50.35 -30.64 -5.85
CA THR A 264 49.35 -31.06 -4.86
C THR A 264 49.98 -31.19 -3.48
N VAL A 265 49.39 -30.53 -2.49
CA VAL A 265 49.66 -30.78 -1.07
C VAL A 265 48.34 -31.12 -0.39
N SER A 266 48.13 -32.39 -0.02
CA SER A 266 46.83 -32.79 0.54
C SER A 266 46.54 -32.15 1.91
N GLY A 267 47.57 -31.77 2.66
CA GLY A 267 47.44 -31.10 3.96
C GLY A 267 48.71 -31.18 4.80
N GLY A 268 48.57 -31.10 6.13
CA GLY A 268 49.68 -31.16 7.09
C GLY A 268 50.27 -29.81 7.47
N PHE A 269 51.50 -29.78 7.97
CA PHE A 269 52.16 -28.56 8.43
C PHE A 269 53.48 -28.33 7.69
N LYS A 270 53.65 -27.15 7.08
CA LYS A 270 54.88 -26.73 6.38
C LYS A 270 55.34 -27.64 5.24
N ASN A 271 54.41 -28.31 4.55
CA ASN A 271 54.74 -29.11 3.38
C ASN A 271 54.91 -28.25 2.13
N THR A 272 55.83 -28.64 1.23
CA THR A 272 56.15 -27.87 0.02
C THR A 272 56.23 -28.76 -1.22
N ALA A 273 55.31 -28.59 -2.17
CA ALA A 273 55.39 -29.17 -3.51
C ALA A 273 55.80 -28.09 -4.52
N ARG A 274 57.08 -28.02 -4.93
CA ARG A 274 57.60 -26.90 -5.76
C ARG A 274 57.68 -27.17 -7.25
N ALA A 275 57.70 -28.44 -7.65
CA ALA A 275 57.90 -28.81 -9.03
C ALA A 275 56.57 -29.08 -9.72
N GLU A 276 56.56 -28.97 -11.05
CA GLU A 276 55.40 -29.27 -11.86
C GLU A 276 54.92 -30.70 -11.60
N THR A 277 53.61 -30.85 -11.39
CA THR A 277 52.91 -32.10 -11.04
C THR A 277 53.46 -32.83 -9.81
N SER A 278 54.21 -32.15 -8.93
CA SER A 278 54.73 -32.79 -7.72
C SER A 278 53.67 -32.90 -6.62
N THR A 279 53.76 -33.96 -5.81
CA THR A 279 52.76 -34.27 -4.80
C THR A 279 53.41 -34.49 -3.44
N VAL A 280 52.83 -33.88 -2.41
CA VAL A 280 53.07 -34.23 -1.01
C VAL A 280 51.74 -34.66 -0.39
N SER A 281 51.65 -35.93 -0.01
CA SER A 281 50.39 -36.47 0.53
C SER A 281 50.02 -35.95 1.92
N GLY A 282 50.97 -35.34 2.66
CA GLY A 282 50.74 -34.78 3.99
C GLY A 282 51.99 -34.81 4.87
N GLY A 283 51.80 -34.70 6.20
CA GLY A 283 52.88 -34.78 7.19
C GLY A 283 53.42 -33.43 7.68
N TRP A 284 54.65 -33.42 8.18
CA TRP A 284 55.34 -32.24 8.73
C TRP A 284 56.63 -31.94 7.95
N SER A 285 56.71 -30.75 7.36
CA SER A 285 57.93 -30.24 6.73
C SER A 285 58.50 -31.06 5.56
N ASN A 286 57.63 -31.74 4.80
CA ASN A 286 58.03 -32.50 3.62
C ASN A 286 58.27 -31.60 2.39
N SER A 287 59.17 -32.01 1.48
CA SER A 287 59.47 -31.24 0.26
C SER A 287 59.58 -32.11 -1.00
N ALA A 288 58.66 -31.93 -1.95
CA ALA A 288 58.69 -32.54 -3.27
C ALA A 288 59.17 -31.52 -4.33
N ARG A 289 60.44 -31.64 -4.75
CA ARG A 289 61.12 -30.69 -5.64
C ARG A 289 61.48 -31.23 -7.02
N GLY A 290 61.28 -32.53 -7.27
CA GLY A 290 61.50 -33.12 -8.60
C GLY A 290 60.25 -33.03 -9.46
N TYR A 291 60.41 -32.89 -10.78
CA TYR A 291 59.31 -32.99 -11.74
C TYR A 291 58.55 -34.31 -11.52
N SER A 292 57.22 -34.21 -11.38
CA SER A 292 56.33 -35.34 -11.07
C SER A 292 56.72 -36.18 -9.84
N SER A 293 57.53 -35.63 -8.92
CA SER A 293 57.95 -36.35 -7.72
C SER A 293 56.80 -36.50 -6.72
N THR A 294 56.83 -37.57 -5.93
CA THR A 294 55.84 -37.81 -4.87
C THR A 294 56.55 -38.07 -3.54
N VAL A 295 56.10 -37.38 -2.49
CA VAL A 295 56.43 -37.70 -1.10
C VAL A 295 55.17 -38.25 -0.43
N GLY A 296 55.21 -39.52 -0.03
CA GLY A 296 54.06 -40.22 0.54
C GLY A 296 53.63 -39.72 1.92
N GLY A 297 54.49 -39.01 2.65
CA GLY A 297 54.24 -38.47 3.99
C GLY A 297 55.45 -38.68 4.93
N GLY A 298 55.36 -38.12 6.13
CA GLY A 298 56.41 -38.09 7.16
C GLY A 298 56.15 -36.99 8.17
#